data_AF-A0A845UKK4-F1
#
_entry.id   AF-A0A845UKK4-F1
#
_cell.length_a   1.000
_cell.length_b   1.000
_cell.length_c   1.000
_cell.angle_alpha   90.00
_cell.angle_beta   90.00
_cell.angle_gamma   90.00
#
_symmetry.space_group_name_H-M   'P 1'
#
loop_
_entity.id
_entity.type
_entity.pdbx_description
1 polymer ?
#
loop_
_entity_poly.entity_id
_entity_poly.type
_entity_poly.pdbx_seq_one_letter_code
_entity_poly.pdbx_strand_id
1 'polypeptide(L)'
;MQISLRNANAIQRELASLISGLEQTPEFEVNGIENPLKDVDHRSKRWVLHREQADDIREALYGIRKSVSAANHVSGLNDVLADIAKTEESIKVTKRALEAKERPSSEYLMGAHNKLAEDKSESVYRMGAEIPTITYGLLTFEQREYLTEELADLRRTLHRLKDRSLQLNLNTLIDVAPATEEILRENRII
;
A
#
# COMPACT_ATOMS: atom_id res chain seq x y z
N MET A 1 20.59 21.83 3.45
CA MET A 1 20.98 20.60 4.17
C MET A 1 20.77 19.34 3.32
N GLN A 2 21.41 18.20 3.64
CA GLN A 2 21.12 16.88 3.05
C GLN A 2 20.49 15.90 4.05
N ILE A 3 19.46 15.17 3.62
CA ILE A 3 18.79 14.14 4.43
C ILE A 3 18.53 12.88 3.61
N SER A 4 18.48 11.71 4.26
CA SER A 4 18.11 10.46 3.58
C SER A 4 16.64 10.43 3.18
N LEU A 5 16.29 9.61 2.18
CA LEU A 5 14.88 9.37 1.81
C LEU A 5 14.05 8.90 3.01
N ARG A 6 14.62 8.05 3.87
CA ARG A 6 13.96 7.61 5.10
C ARG A 6 13.61 8.79 6.01
N ASN A 7 14.55 9.70 6.25
CA ASN A 7 14.33 10.86 7.10
C ASN A 7 13.37 11.85 6.44
N ALA A 8 13.49 12.06 5.13
CA ALA A 8 12.57 12.89 4.36
C ALA A 8 11.12 12.41 4.46
N ASN A 9 10.88 11.09 4.42
CA ASN A 9 9.56 10.52 4.61
C ASN A 9 9.01 10.72 6.04
N ALA A 10 9.89 10.71 7.06
CA ALA A 10 9.49 11.02 8.43
C ALA A 10 9.09 12.49 8.57
N ILE A 11 9.92 13.41 8.07
CA ILE A 11 9.67 14.86 8.07
C ILE A 11 8.37 15.19 7.34
N GLN A 12 8.09 14.57 6.18
CA GLN A 12 6.83 14.78 5.47
C GLN A 12 5.59 14.42 6.30
N ARG A 13 5.65 13.37 7.14
CA ARG A 13 4.54 13.00 8.02
C ARG A 13 4.34 14.00 9.14
N GLU A 14 5.43 14.51 9.69
CA GLU A 14 5.40 15.53 10.73
C GLU A 14 4.84 16.86 10.21
N LEU A 15 5.32 17.33 9.05
CA LEU A 15 4.77 18.50 8.36
C LEU A 15 3.26 18.35 8.07
N ALA A 16 2.84 17.17 7.58
CA ALA A 16 1.41 16.90 7.35
C ALA A 16 0.61 16.98 8.66
N SER A 17 1.14 16.45 9.76
CA SER A 17 0.51 16.54 11.08
C SER A 17 0.40 17.98 11.58
N LEU A 18 1.42 18.81 11.35
CA LEU A 18 1.39 20.23 11.73
C LEU A 18 0.34 21.00 10.94
N ILE A 19 0.26 20.79 9.61
CA ILE A 19 -0.76 21.41 8.76
C ILE A 19 -2.15 21.05 9.29
N SER A 20 -2.42 19.78 9.57
CA SER A 20 -3.71 19.34 10.10
C SER A 20 -4.03 19.91 11.49
N GLY A 21 -3.01 20.23 12.30
CA GLY A 21 -3.22 20.91 13.60
C GLY A 21 -3.54 22.40 13.47
N LEU A 22 -3.05 23.04 12.41
CA LEU A 22 -3.26 24.47 12.12
C LEU A 22 -4.55 24.75 11.34
N GLU A 23 -4.94 23.82 10.46
CA GLU A 23 -6.18 23.91 9.67
C GLU A 23 -7.41 23.70 10.56
N GLN A 24 -7.95 24.80 11.06
CA GLN A 24 -9.20 24.82 11.82
C GLN A 24 -10.33 25.40 10.96
N THR A 25 -11.56 24.92 11.16
CA THR A 25 -12.73 25.59 10.57
C THR A 25 -12.86 26.99 11.18
N PRO A 26 -13.14 28.04 10.39
CA PRO A 26 -13.37 29.39 10.91
C PRO A 26 -14.77 29.48 11.54
N GLU A 27 -15.05 28.62 12.52
CA GLU A 27 -16.31 28.52 13.23
C GLU A 27 -16.17 29.11 14.63
N PHE A 28 -17.22 29.79 15.07
CA PHE A 28 -17.27 30.41 16.39
C PHE A 28 -18.64 30.18 17.01
N GLU A 29 -18.67 29.41 18.09
CA GLU A 29 -19.87 29.21 18.90
C GLU A 29 -19.93 30.26 20.02
N VAL A 30 -21.13 30.81 20.23
CA VAL A 30 -21.39 31.87 21.20
C VAL A 30 -22.50 31.40 22.14
N ASN A 31 -22.28 31.52 23.44
CA ASN A 31 -23.33 31.30 24.43
C ASN A 31 -24.10 32.61 24.72
N GLY A 32 -25.28 32.51 25.35
CA GLY A 32 -26.11 33.69 25.65
C GLY A 32 -25.58 34.61 26.76
N ILE A 33 -24.39 34.36 27.29
CA ILE A 33 -23.82 35.04 28.47
C ILE A 33 -22.63 35.92 28.07
N GLU A 34 -21.86 35.51 27.06
CA GLU A 34 -20.66 36.20 26.59
C GLU A 34 -20.97 37.27 25.54
N ASN A 35 -20.14 38.32 25.48
CA ASN A 35 -20.20 39.31 24.40
C ASN A 35 -19.33 38.82 23.23
N PRO A 36 -19.92 38.32 22.13
CA PRO A 36 -19.18 37.73 21.02
C PRO A 36 -18.22 38.71 20.35
N LEU A 37 -18.55 40.01 20.34
CA LEU A 37 -17.74 41.03 19.67
C LEU A 37 -16.37 41.24 20.33
N LYS A 38 -16.17 40.80 21.57
CA LYS A 38 -14.87 40.92 22.25
C LYS A 38 -13.84 39.89 21.76
N ASP A 39 -14.30 38.73 21.30
CA ASP A 39 -13.42 37.58 21.02
C ASP A 39 -13.35 37.21 19.53
N VAL A 40 -14.36 37.58 18.73
CA VAL A 40 -14.41 37.27 17.28
C VAL A 40 -13.19 37.82 16.54
N ASP A 41 -12.83 39.09 16.76
CA ASP A 41 -11.70 39.72 16.07
C ASP A 41 -10.36 39.05 16.41
N HIS A 42 -10.16 38.70 17.68
CA HIS A 42 -8.97 38.00 18.12
C HIS A 42 -8.89 36.61 17.48
N ARG A 43 -9.99 35.85 17.50
CA ARG A 43 -10.05 34.50 16.94
C ARG A 43 -9.89 34.50 15.43
N SER A 44 -10.51 35.45 14.74
CA SER A 44 -10.35 35.67 13.30
C SER A 44 -8.89 35.95 12.94
N LYS A 45 -8.22 36.88 13.64
CA LYS A 45 -6.79 37.16 13.43
C LYS A 45 -5.92 35.94 13.66
N ARG A 46 -6.17 35.17 14.73
CA ARG A 46 -5.44 33.93 15.01
C ARG A 46 -5.63 32.90 13.91
N TRP A 47 -6.86 32.75 13.40
CA TRP A 47 -7.16 31.84 12.30
C TRP A 47 -6.40 32.23 11.01
N VAL A 48 -6.36 33.53 10.67
CA VAL A 48 -5.59 34.02 9.52
C VAL A 48 -4.10 33.68 9.68
N LEU A 49 -3.53 33.94 10.86
CA LEU A 49 -2.12 33.60 11.14
C LEU A 49 -1.84 32.10 11.04
N HIS A 50 -2.70 31.24 11.60
CA HIS A 50 -2.55 29.78 11.50
C HIS A 50 -2.65 29.31 10.04
N ARG A 51 -3.51 29.93 9.24
CA ARG A 51 -3.64 29.63 7.81
C ARG A 51 -2.37 30.00 7.04
N GLU A 52 -1.83 31.20 7.27
CA GLU A 52 -0.57 31.63 6.64
C GLU A 52 0.58 30.69 7.01
N GLN A 53 0.70 30.34 8.29
CA GLN A 53 1.68 29.35 8.75
C GLN A 53 1.48 27.98 8.09
N ALA A 54 0.23 27.52 7.96
CA ALA A 54 -0.07 26.26 7.27
C ALA A 54 0.32 26.32 5.78
N ASP A 55 0.19 27.47 5.13
CA ASP A 55 0.58 27.69 3.74
C ASP A 55 2.11 27.57 3.57
N ASP A 56 2.89 28.19 4.45
CA ASP A 56 4.37 28.09 4.45
C ASP A 56 4.85 26.64 4.68
N ILE A 57 4.27 25.96 5.68
CA ILE A 57 4.58 24.55 5.97
C ILE A 57 4.18 23.65 4.79
N ARG A 58 3.09 23.98 4.09
CA ARG A 58 2.67 23.26 2.88
C ARG A 58 3.66 23.45 1.74
N GLU A 59 4.19 24.65 1.54
CA GLU A 59 5.25 24.89 0.55
C GLU A 59 6.50 24.04 0.85
N ALA A 60 6.95 24.03 2.11
CA ALA A 60 8.04 23.16 2.58
C ALA A 60 7.76 21.67 2.31
N LEU A 61 6.56 21.18 2.64
CA LEU A 61 6.14 19.80 2.41
C LEU A 61 6.21 19.42 0.92
N TYR A 62 5.70 20.26 0.04
CA TYR A 62 5.71 20.00 -1.40
C TYR A 62 7.10 20.17 -2.02
N GLY A 63 7.95 21.04 -1.47
CA GLY A 63 9.36 21.10 -1.80
C GLY A 63 10.07 19.75 -1.55
N ILE A 64 9.92 19.20 -0.34
CA ILE A 64 10.49 17.89 0.01
C ILE A 64 9.93 16.78 -0.87
N ARG A 65 8.61 16.78 -1.15
CA ARG A 65 7.99 15.77 -2.04
C ARG A 65 8.60 15.75 -3.44
N LYS A 66 8.87 16.93 -4.02
CA LYS A 66 9.53 17.04 -5.33
C LYS A 66 10.94 16.45 -5.28
N SER A 67 11.74 16.81 -4.27
CA SER A 67 13.09 16.27 -4.09
C SER A 67 13.10 14.76 -3.88
N VAL A 68 12.19 14.22 -3.05
CA VAL A 68 12.03 12.78 -2.85
C VAL A 68 11.63 12.08 -4.14
N SER A 69 10.69 12.63 -4.91
CA SER A 69 10.27 12.05 -6.18
C SER A 69 11.43 11.93 -7.18
N ALA A 70 12.22 13.01 -7.33
CA ALA A 70 13.40 13.02 -8.18
C ALA A 70 14.46 12.00 -7.71
N ALA A 71 14.74 11.96 -6.42
CA ALA A 71 15.72 11.05 -5.85
C ALA A 71 15.28 9.58 -5.91
N ASN A 72 13.99 9.27 -5.76
CA ASN A 72 13.45 7.92 -5.94
C ASN A 72 13.63 7.43 -7.38
N HIS A 73 13.47 8.32 -8.35
CA HIS A 73 13.70 8.00 -9.76
C HIS A 73 15.19 7.77 -10.05
N VAL A 74 16.06 8.70 -9.65
CA VAL A 74 17.50 8.63 -9.93
C VAL A 74 18.17 7.44 -9.21
N SER A 75 17.72 7.10 -8.00
CA SER A 75 18.25 5.97 -7.24
C SER A 75 17.78 4.60 -7.73
N GLY A 76 16.84 4.55 -8.69
CA GLY A 76 16.20 3.32 -9.14
C GLY A 76 15.27 2.70 -8.10
N LEU A 77 14.93 3.43 -7.02
CA LEU A 77 14.01 2.93 -5.99
C LEU A 77 12.62 2.65 -6.57
N ASN A 78 12.16 3.48 -7.52
CA ASN A 78 10.88 3.27 -8.19
C ASN A 78 10.81 1.90 -8.90
N ASP A 79 11.89 1.49 -9.58
CA ASP A 79 11.96 0.21 -10.28
C ASP A 79 11.96 -0.95 -9.29
N VAL A 80 12.75 -0.84 -8.21
CA VAL A 80 12.78 -1.84 -7.15
C VAL A 80 11.41 -2.00 -6.49
N LEU A 81 10.67 -0.91 -6.26
CA LEU A 81 9.31 -0.96 -5.72
C LEU A 81 8.33 -1.65 -6.68
N ALA A 82 8.46 -1.41 -7.99
CA ALA A 82 7.66 -2.10 -8.99
C ALA A 82 7.96 -3.60 -9.04
N ASP A 83 9.23 -3.98 -8.94
CA ASP A 83 9.65 -5.39 -8.88
C ASP A 83 9.17 -6.10 -7.61
N ILE A 84 9.17 -5.40 -6.46
CA ILE A 84 8.56 -5.90 -5.22
C ILE A 84 7.09 -6.18 -5.44
N ALA A 85 6.33 -5.21 -5.98
CA ALA A 85 4.89 -5.37 -6.21
C ALA A 85 4.58 -6.52 -7.16
N LYS A 86 5.33 -6.64 -8.27
CA LYS A 86 5.24 -7.77 -9.20
C LYS A 86 5.47 -9.10 -8.49
N THR A 87 6.55 -9.19 -7.71
CA THR A 87 6.92 -10.42 -6.99
C THR A 87 5.87 -10.81 -5.95
N GLU A 88 5.29 -9.84 -5.23
CA GLU A 88 4.21 -10.07 -4.28
C GLU A 88 2.94 -10.61 -4.96
N GLU A 89 2.58 -10.08 -6.13
CA GLU A 89 1.44 -10.60 -6.90
C GLU A 89 1.72 -12.01 -7.43
N SER A 90 2.94 -12.29 -7.92
CA SER A 90 3.33 -13.66 -8.32
C SER A 90 3.23 -14.63 -7.15
N ILE A 91 3.74 -14.27 -5.97
CA ILE A 91 3.61 -15.09 -4.75
C ILE A 91 2.15 -15.38 -4.42
N LYS A 92 1.28 -14.38 -4.52
CA LYS A 92 -0.15 -14.52 -4.23
C LYS A 92 -0.83 -15.46 -5.22
N VAL A 93 -0.54 -15.34 -6.51
CA VAL A 93 -1.06 -16.23 -7.55
C VAL A 93 -0.57 -17.67 -7.34
N THR A 94 0.73 -17.87 -7.11
CA THR A 94 1.31 -19.21 -6.88
C THR A 94 0.74 -19.86 -5.61
N LYS A 95 0.59 -19.10 -4.52
CA LYS A 95 -0.07 -19.60 -3.30
C LYS A 95 -1.50 -20.05 -3.56
N ARG A 96 -2.29 -19.22 -4.26
CA ARG A 96 -3.68 -19.56 -4.62
C ARG A 96 -3.75 -20.82 -5.49
N ALA A 97 -2.79 -21.03 -6.39
CA ALA A 97 -2.72 -22.25 -7.18
C ALA A 97 -2.44 -23.49 -6.30
N LEU A 98 -1.56 -23.36 -5.30
CA LEU A 98 -1.22 -24.42 -4.35
C LEU A 98 -2.34 -24.73 -3.33
N GLU A 99 -3.23 -23.77 -3.05
CA GLU A 99 -4.42 -23.96 -2.19
C GLU A 99 -5.47 -24.90 -2.83
N ALA A 100 -5.50 -25.01 -4.17
CA ALA A 100 -6.36 -25.96 -4.85
C ALA A 100 -6.01 -27.40 -4.42
N LYS A 101 -6.99 -28.32 -4.47
CA LYS A 101 -6.72 -29.75 -4.22
C LYS A 101 -5.76 -30.31 -5.28
N GLU A 102 -5.10 -31.43 -4.98
CA GLU A 102 -4.33 -32.18 -5.96
C GLU A 102 -5.26 -32.88 -6.97
N ARG A 103 -4.79 -33.05 -8.21
CA ARG A 103 -5.48 -33.83 -9.23
C ARG A 103 -5.44 -35.32 -8.86
N PRO A 104 -6.61 -36.00 -8.75
CA PRO A 104 -6.66 -37.45 -8.59
C PRO A 104 -5.99 -38.20 -9.75
N SER A 105 -5.73 -39.49 -9.56
CA SER A 105 -5.21 -40.35 -10.64
C SER A 105 -6.17 -40.41 -11.84
N SER A 106 -5.64 -40.65 -13.03
CA SER A 106 -6.45 -40.78 -14.25
C SER A 106 -7.50 -41.88 -14.13
N GLU A 107 -7.16 -42.99 -13.44
CA GLU A 107 -8.09 -44.08 -13.16
C GLU A 107 -9.28 -43.63 -12.30
N TYR A 108 -9.03 -42.83 -11.26
CA TYR A 108 -10.10 -42.27 -10.42
C TYR A 108 -10.99 -41.33 -11.23
N LEU A 109 -10.41 -40.47 -12.08
CA LEU A 109 -11.17 -39.55 -12.91
C LEU A 109 -12.06 -40.29 -13.92
N MET A 110 -11.53 -41.33 -14.58
CA MET A 110 -12.31 -42.19 -15.47
C MET A 110 -13.40 -42.97 -14.74
N GLY A 111 -13.09 -43.55 -13.57
CA GLY A 111 -14.07 -44.27 -12.75
C GLY A 111 -15.20 -43.36 -12.26
N ALA A 112 -14.85 -42.15 -11.80
CA ALA A 112 -15.81 -41.13 -11.40
C ALA A 112 -16.70 -40.68 -12.57
N HIS A 113 -16.12 -40.47 -13.75
CA HIS A 113 -16.86 -40.15 -14.97
C HIS A 113 -17.83 -41.26 -15.37
N ASN A 114 -17.38 -42.52 -15.39
CA ASN A 114 -18.22 -43.66 -15.77
C ASN A 114 -19.37 -43.84 -14.79
N LYS A 115 -19.11 -43.73 -13.48
CA LYS A 115 -20.16 -43.75 -12.46
C LYS A 115 -21.20 -42.65 -12.65
N LEU A 116 -20.75 -41.41 -12.89
CA LEU A 116 -21.65 -40.30 -13.21
C LEU A 116 -22.45 -40.52 -14.50
N ALA A 117 -21.90 -41.24 -15.48
CA ALA A 117 -22.58 -41.56 -16.72
C ALA A 117 -23.66 -42.64 -16.53
N GLU A 118 -23.40 -43.63 -15.67
CA GLU A 118 -24.32 -44.72 -15.32
C GLU A 118 -25.47 -44.26 -14.41
N ASP A 119 -25.19 -43.35 -13.46
CA ASP A 119 -26.15 -42.77 -12.53
C ASP A 119 -27.22 -41.86 -13.20
N LYS A 120 -27.10 -41.59 -14.51
CA LYS A 120 -28.06 -40.78 -15.29
C LYS A 120 -29.43 -41.44 -15.49
N SER A 121 -29.58 -42.71 -15.10
CA SER A 121 -30.76 -43.53 -15.42
C SER A 121 -31.98 -43.30 -14.51
N GLU A 122 -31.85 -42.75 -13.30
CA GLU A 122 -33.00 -42.57 -12.38
C GLU A 122 -33.32 -41.11 -11.96
N SER A 123 -32.35 -40.19 -11.97
CA SER A 123 -32.53 -38.85 -11.35
C SER A 123 -32.63 -37.67 -12.33
N VAL A 124 -32.07 -37.80 -13.54
CA VAL A 124 -31.88 -36.68 -14.50
C VAL A 124 -33.18 -36.26 -15.22
N TYR A 125 -34.22 -37.09 -15.20
CA TYR A 125 -35.51 -36.80 -15.85
C TYR A 125 -36.52 -36.02 -14.99
N ARG A 126 -36.18 -35.62 -13.75
CA ARG A 126 -37.02 -34.68 -12.99
C ARG A 126 -36.66 -33.26 -13.37
N MET A 127 -37.58 -32.58 -14.06
CA MET A 127 -37.48 -31.17 -14.44
C MET A 127 -36.91 -30.32 -13.29
N GLY A 128 -35.68 -29.83 -13.45
CA GLY A 128 -35.03 -28.88 -12.54
C GLY A 128 -33.88 -29.43 -11.68
N ALA A 129 -33.50 -30.71 -11.77
CA ALA A 129 -32.34 -31.23 -11.04
C ALA A 129 -31.00 -30.82 -11.67
N GLU A 130 -30.04 -30.36 -10.85
CA GLU A 130 -28.68 -30.05 -11.30
C GLU A 130 -27.98 -31.32 -11.82
N ILE A 131 -27.25 -31.20 -12.93
CA ILE A 131 -26.45 -32.29 -13.49
C ILE A 131 -25.37 -32.64 -12.45
N PRO A 132 -25.25 -33.91 -12.03
CA PRO A 132 -24.26 -34.28 -11.02
C PRO A 132 -22.86 -33.99 -11.57
N THR A 133 -22.12 -33.16 -10.83
CA THR A 133 -20.80 -32.65 -11.23
C THR A 133 -19.77 -32.98 -10.15
N ILE A 134 -18.56 -33.39 -10.54
CA ILE A 134 -17.46 -33.65 -9.61
C ILE A 134 -16.38 -32.59 -9.82
N THR A 135 -16.01 -31.91 -8.73
CA THR A 135 -14.94 -30.91 -8.72
C THR A 135 -13.65 -31.52 -8.18
N TYR A 136 -12.56 -31.39 -8.94
CA TYR A 136 -11.23 -31.86 -8.55
C TYR A 136 -10.15 -30.81 -8.88
N GLY A 137 -8.99 -30.97 -8.28
CA GLY A 137 -7.81 -30.16 -8.57
C GLY A 137 -7.27 -30.38 -9.97
N LEU A 138 -6.73 -29.34 -10.61
CA LEU A 138 -6.16 -29.46 -11.95
C LEU A 138 -4.70 -29.93 -11.92
N LEU A 139 -3.97 -29.61 -10.86
CA LEU A 139 -2.51 -29.75 -10.79
C LEU A 139 -2.10 -31.15 -10.35
N THR A 140 -1.17 -31.74 -11.10
CA THR A 140 -0.45 -32.97 -10.71
C THR A 140 0.49 -32.74 -9.54
N PHE A 141 0.94 -33.83 -8.92
CA PHE A 141 2.02 -33.79 -7.92
C PHE A 141 3.25 -33.02 -8.42
N GLU A 142 3.77 -33.37 -9.60
CA GLU A 142 4.96 -32.75 -10.20
C GLU A 142 4.78 -31.23 -10.41
N GLN A 143 3.60 -30.81 -10.91
CA GLN A 143 3.30 -29.39 -11.08
C GLN A 143 3.20 -28.65 -9.74
N ARG A 144 2.65 -29.29 -8.70
CA ARG A 144 2.60 -28.71 -7.35
C ARG A 144 3.98 -28.60 -6.72
N GLU A 145 4.84 -29.58 -6.94
CA GLU A 145 6.23 -29.57 -6.49
C GLU A 145 7.00 -28.41 -7.15
N TYR A 146 6.92 -28.28 -8.47
CA TYR A 146 7.48 -27.15 -9.21
C TYR A 146 7.00 -25.80 -8.68
N LEU A 147 5.70 -25.63 -8.47
CA LEU A 147 5.14 -24.37 -7.92
C LEU A 147 5.59 -24.12 -6.48
N THR A 148 5.88 -25.17 -5.70
CA THR A 148 6.40 -25.04 -4.33
C THR A 148 7.84 -24.54 -4.34
N GLU A 149 8.67 -25.04 -5.25
CA GLU A 149 10.03 -24.55 -5.48
C GLU A 149 10.02 -23.10 -5.99
N GLU A 150 9.18 -22.81 -6.99
CA GLU A 150 8.99 -21.45 -7.52
C GLU A 150 8.58 -20.47 -6.41
N LEU A 151 7.65 -20.87 -5.54
CA LEU A 151 7.23 -20.05 -4.40
C LEU A 151 8.39 -19.75 -3.44
N ALA A 152 9.28 -20.72 -3.20
CA ALA A 152 10.45 -20.52 -2.36
C ALA A 152 11.42 -19.51 -2.99
N ASP A 153 11.64 -19.59 -4.30
CA ASP A 153 12.53 -18.67 -5.04
C ASP A 153 11.95 -17.27 -5.15
N LEU A 154 10.64 -17.13 -5.36
CA LEU A 154 9.95 -15.85 -5.32
C LEU A 154 10.08 -15.18 -3.94
N ARG A 155 9.97 -15.95 -2.85
CA ARG A 155 10.18 -15.42 -1.48
C ARG A 155 11.61 -14.95 -1.25
N ARG A 156 12.61 -15.69 -1.72
CA ARG A 156 14.04 -15.28 -1.64
C ARG A 156 14.28 -14.00 -2.44
N THR A 157 13.70 -13.92 -3.63
CA THR A 157 13.78 -12.73 -4.49
C THR A 157 13.12 -11.52 -3.82
N LEU A 158 11.94 -11.71 -3.24
CA LEU A 158 11.23 -10.65 -2.51
C LEU A 158 12.06 -10.11 -1.34
N HIS A 159 12.69 -10.99 -0.55
CA HIS A 159 13.56 -10.57 0.54
C HIS A 159 14.72 -9.71 0.04
N ARG A 160 15.41 -10.16 -1.01
CA ARG A 160 16.53 -9.43 -1.63
C ARG A 160 16.11 -8.06 -2.15
N LEU A 161 14.94 -7.96 -2.79
CA LEU A 161 14.41 -6.69 -3.29
C LEU A 161 14.02 -5.75 -2.14
N LYS A 162 13.44 -6.27 -1.05
CA LYS A 162 13.13 -5.48 0.16
C LYS A 162 14.39 -4.95 0.83
N ASP A 163 15.43 -5.77 0.96
CA ASP A 163 16.73 -5.32 1.48
C ASP A 163 17.34 -4.23 0.60
N ARG A 164 17.27 -4.41 -0.73
CA ARG A 164 17.74 -3.40 -1.68
C ARG A 164 16.98 -2.08 -1.55
N SER A 165 15.65 -2.14 -1.43
CA SER A 165 14.81 -0.97 -1.19
C SER A 165 15.18 -0.26 0.11
N LEU A 166 15.46 -1.00 1.19
CA LEU A 166 15.91 -0.43 2.45
C LEU A 166 17.27 0.27 2.32
N GLN A 167 18.23 -0.37 1.64
CA GLN A 167 19.54 0.24 1.38
C GLN A 167 19.43 1.52 0.56
N LEU A 168 18.62 1.52 -0.52
CA LEU A 168 18.38 2.72 -1.33
C LEU A 168 17.73 3.84 -0.50
N ASN A 169 16.77 3.51 0.36
CA ASN A 169 16.12 4.48 1.24
C ASN A 169 17.07 5.11 2.28
N LEU A 170 18.09 4.38 2.71
CA LEU A 170 19.08 4.88 3.68
C LEU A 170 20.20 5.67 3.00
N ASN A 171 20.67 5.20 1.85
CA ASN A 171 21.85 5.75 1.17
C ASN A 171 21.54 6.88 0.19
N THR A 172 20.28 6.96 -0.29
CA THR A 172 19.88 8.04 -1.18
C THR A 172 19.61 9.29 -0.36
N LEU A 173 20.37 10.34 -0.66
CA LEU A 173 20.23 11.64 -0.05
C LEU A 173 19.44 12.57 -0.95
N ILE A 174 18.71 13.50 -0.33
CA ILE A 174 18.05 14.62 -1.00
C ILE A 174 18.60 15.93 -0.47
N ASP A 175 18.71 16.91 -1.35
CA ASP A 175 19.00 18.29 -0.98
C ASP A 175 17.70 18.99 -0.55
N VAL A 176 17.75 19.58 0.64
CA VAL A 176 16.68 20.43 1.19
C VAL A 176 17.05 21.88 0.91
N ALA A 177 16.13 22.59 0.25
CA ALA A 177 16.29 24.00 -0.07
C ALA A 177 16.41 24.85 1.21
N PRO A 178 17.20 25.94 1.22
CA PRO A 178 17.39 26.77 2.40
C PRO A 178 16.08 27.30 3.02
N ALA A 179 15.12 27.72 2.19
CA ALA A 179 13.82 28.20 2.66
C ALA A 179 13.04 27.10 3.41
N THR A 180 13.08 25.86 2.91
CA THR A 180 12.48 24.70 3.58
C THR A 180 13.21 24.37 4.87
N GLU A 181 14.54 24.48 4.89
CA GLU A 181 15.34 24.24 6.09
C GLU A 181 14.98 25.20 7.23
N GLU A 182 14.74 26.47 6.91
CA GLU A 182 14.31 27.47 7.91
C GLU A 182 12.97 27.08 8.53
N ILE A 183 11.97 26.76 7.70
CA ILE A 183 10.64 26.34 8.15
C ILE A 183 10.74 25.10 9.06
N LEU A 184 11.62 24.15 8.75
CA LEU A 184 11.84 22.96 9.58
C LEU A 184 12.43 23.32 10.96
N ARG A 185 13.35 24.28 11.03
CA ARG A 185 13.95 24.76 12.29
C ARG A 185 12.95 25.54 13.14
N GLU A 186 12.19 26.44 12.53
CA GLU A 186 11.14 27.22 13.20
C GLU A 186 10.11 26.31 13.88
N ASN A 187 9.77 25.20 13.23
CA ASN A 187 8.81 24.21 13.72
C ASN A 187 9.42 23.10 14.58
N ARG A 188 10.74 23.17 14.90
CA ARG A 188 11.48 22.21 15.74
C ARG A 188 11.42 20.76 15.26
N ILE A 189 11.36 20.57 13.95
CA ILE A 189 11.37 19.25 13.30
C ILE A 189 12.81 18.72 13.20
N ILE A 190 13.79 19.64 13.09
CA ILE A 190 15.22 19.37 13.00
C ILE A 190 16.03 20.24 13.96
#